data_AF-A0A0S2VFY0-F1
#
_entry.id   AF-A0A0S2VFY0-F1
#
_cell.length_a   1.000
_cell.length_b   1.000
_cell.length_c   1.000
_cell.angle_alpha   90.00
_cell.angle_beta   90.00
_cell.angle_gamma   90.00
#
_symmetry.space_group_name_H-M   'P 1'
#
loop_
_entity.id
_entity.type
_entity.pdbx_description
1 polymer ?
#
loop_
_entity_poly.entity_id
_entity_poly.type
_entity_poly.pdbx_seq_one_letter_code
_entity_poly.pdbx_strand_id
1 'polypeptide(L)'
;PFYVGFFGVLTVFFAVLGTLLLIWGAALGPTWNIWQINIAPPDLSYGLSFAPLAQGGIWQLVTVCATGSFFAWALRQVEISRKLGMGYHVPFAYGVAVFAYVSLVIIRPILLGGWGHGFPYGILSHLDWVSNVGYQYLHFHYNPAHMIAITFFFTCTLALSMHGSIILSVTNPKKGQPVKTSEHENTYFRDLLGYSIGAVGIHRLGLALALGAGFFSAVCIIISGPVWTKGWPEWWSWWLNLPIWR
;
A
#
# COMPACT_ATOMS: atom_id res chain seq x y z
N PRO A 1 -3.16 7.99 26.27
CA PRO A 1 -2.79 7.03 25.20
C PRO A 1 -3.36 7.42 23.82
N PHE A 2 -4.66 7.75 23.72
CA PHE A 2 -5.28 8.18 22.46
C PHE A 2 -5.57 9.68 22.49
N TYR A 3 -4.77 10.46 21.75
CA TYR A 3 -5.14 11.83 21.43
C TYR A 3 -6.39 11.84 20.54
N VAL A 4 -7.37 12.70 20.83
CA VAL A 4 -8.64 12.79 20.09
C VAL A 4 -8.48 13.76 18.92
N GLY A 5 -8.62 15.07 19.16
CA GLY A 5 -8.66 16.08 18.11
C GLY A 5 -9.92 15.97 17.23
N PHE A 6 -10.16 16.98 16.39
CA PHE A 6 -11.29 16.95 15.46
C PHE A 6 -11.21 15.74 14.52
N PHE A 7 -10.01 15.47 14.00
CA PHE A 7 -9.78 14.35 13.11
C PHE A 7 -9.88 12.98 13.78
N GLY A 8 -9.65 12.86 15.10
CA GLY A 8 -9.94 11.62 15.81
C GLY A 8 -11.42 11.30 15.89
N VAL A 9 -12.27 12.32 16.09
CA VAL A 9 -13.74 12.15 16.05
C VAL A 9 -14.17 11.72 14.66
N LEU A 10 -13.66 12.37 13.60
CA LEU A 10 -13.95 11.98 12.22
C LEU A 10 -13.49 10.57 11.88
N THR A 11 -12.28 10.17 12.29
CA THR A 11 -11.80 8.80 12.07
C THR A 11 -12.74 7.79 12.72
N VAL A 12 -13.16 8.01 13.96
CA VAL A 12 -14.10 7.09 14.65
C VAL A 12 -15.44 7.06 13.94
N PHE A 13 -16.01 8.21 13.58
CA PHE A 13 -17.27 8.28 12.85
C PHE A 13 -17.24 7.46 11.56
N PHE A 14 -16.24 7.69 10.71
CA PHE A 14 -16.11 7.00 9.43
C PHE A 14 -15.78 5.51 9.61
N ALA A 15 -14.89 5.16 10.54
CA ALA A 15 -14.54 3.77 10.80
C ALA A 15 -15.76 2.98 11.32
N VAL A 16 -16.49 3.52 12.29
CA VAL A 16 -17.69 2.86 12.85
C VAL A 16 -18.76 2.70 11.78
N LEU A 17 -19.08 3.76 11.02
CA LEU A 17 -20.07 3.67 9.96
C LEU A 17 -19.68 2.65 8.89
N GLY A 18 -18.43 2.69 8.42
CA GLY A 18 -17.90 1.73 7.45
C GLY A 18 -17.96 0.29 7.95
N THR A 19 -17.60 0.05 9.21
CA THR A 19 -17.70 -1.29 9.82
C THR A 19 -19.15 -1.76 9.92
N LEU A 20 -20.09 -0.90 10.33
CA LEU A 20 -21.51 -1.25 10.38
C LEU A 20 -22.07 -1.57 8.99
N LEU A 21 -21.64 -0.84 7.95
CA LEU A 21 -21.99 -1.14 6.56
C LEU A 21 -21.43 -2.49 6.08
N LEU A 22 -20.20 -2.83 6.46
CA LEU A 22 -19.62 -4.15 6.17
C LEU A 22 -20.41 -5.28 6.85
N ILE A 23 -20.80 -5.09 8.12
CA ILE A 23 -21.63 -6.07 8.86
C ILE A 23 -23.00 -6.20 8.20
N TRP A 24 -23.61 -5.10 7.79
CA TRP A 24 -24.89 -5.14 7.07
C TRP A 24 -24.74 -5.86 5.72
N GLY A 25 -23.69 -5.55 4.96
CA GLY A 25 -23.39 -6.25 3.72
C GLY A 25 -23.19 -7.76 3.91
N ALA A 26 -22.52 -8.17 4.99
CA ALA A 26 -22.37 -9.58 5.35
C ALA A 26 -23.71 -10.24 5.69
N ALA A 27 -24.59 -9.54 6.40
CA ALA A 27 -25.93 -10.02 6.75
C ALA A 27 -26.86 -10.21 5.52
N LEU A 28 -26.63 -9.45 4.44
CA LEU A 28 -27.33 -9.64 3.16
C LEU A 28 -26.72 -10.77 2.32
N GLY A 29 -25.49 -11.19 2.64
CA GLY A 29 -24.78 -12.25 1.96
C GLY A 29 -25.21 -13.66 2.39
N PRO A 30 -24.67 -14.71 1.73
CA PRO A 30 -25.08 -16.08 1.97
C PRO A 30 -24.42 -16.72 3.22
N THR A 31 -23.52 -16.02 3.92
CA THR A 31 -22.66 -16.62 4.95
C THR A 31 -22.12 -15.61 5.96
N TRP A 32 -21.91 -16.08 7.18
CA TRP A 32 -21.17 -15.38 8.25
C TRP A 32 -19.74 -15.89 8.42
N ASN A 33 -19.30 -16.85 7.58
CA ASN A 33 -17.93 -17.32 7.58
C ASN A 33 -17.01 -16.17 7.10
N ILE A 34 -16.15 -15.68 8.01
CA ILE A 34 -15.27 -14.53 7.77
C ILE A 34 -14.39 -14.67 6.52
N TRP A 35 -14.04 -15.90 6.13
CA TRP A 35 -13.22 -16.18 4.96
C TRP A 35 -13.98 -16.06 3.64
N GLN A 36 -15.32 -16.16 3.71
CA GLN A 36 -16.22 -16.18 2.55
C GLN A 36 -17.05 -14.89 2.43
N ILE A 37 -17.05 -14.01 3.44
CA ILE A 37 -17.70 -12.70 3.34
C ILE A 37 -17.06 -11.91 2.19
N ASN A 38 -17.92 -11.39 1.32
CA ASN A 38 -17.52 -10.65 0.13
C ASN A 38 -18.45 -9.46 -0.12
N ILE A 39 -17.96 -8.24 0.09
CA ILE A 39 -18.68 -7.01 -0.27
C ILE A 39 -18.10 -6.52 -1.60
N ALA A 40 -18.78 -6.85 -2.70
CA ALA A 40 -18.31 -6.57 -4.05
C ALA A 40 -18.69 -5.16 -4.54
N PRO A 41 -17.87 -4.53 -5.41
CA PRO A 41 -18.27 -3.33 -6.14
C PRO A 41 -19.48 -3.61 -7.05
N PRO A 42 -20.17 -2.57 -7.55
CA PRO A 42 -21.28 -2.77 -8.48
C PRO A 42 -20.83 -3.34 -9.82
N ASP A 43 -21.78 -3.91 -10.55
CA ASP A 43 -21.54 -4.37 -11.92
C ASP A 43 -21.08 -3.21 -12.84
N LEU A 44 -20.27 -3.53 -13.86
CA LEU A 44 -19.73 -2.53 -14.79
C LEU A 44 -20.83 -1.76 -15.55
N SER A 45 -22.02 -2.33 -15.73
CA SER A 45 -23.18 -1.64 -16.34
C SER A 45 -23.61 -0.38 -15.57
N TYR A 46 -23.32 -0.28 -14.28
CA TYR A 46 -23.57 0.92 -13.49
C TYR A 46 -22.59 2.06 -13.79
N GLY A 47 -21.46 1.78 -14.47
CA GLY A 47 -20.41 2.75 -14.73
C GLY A 47 -19.93 3.42 -13.44
N LEU A 48 -19.93 4.75 -13.43
CA LEU A 48 -19.57 5.57 -12.25
C LEU A 48 -20.79 6.02 -11.42
N SER A 49 -21.97 5.44 -11.66
CA SER A 49 -23.19 5.79 -10.93
C SER A 49 -23.26 5.16 -9.54
N PHE A 50 -24.06 5.74 -8.66
CA PHE A 50 -24.42 5.09 -7.39
C PHE A 50 -25.37 3.91 -7.66
N ALA A 51 -25.03 2.74 -7.15
CA ALA A 51 -25.79 1.50 -7.35
C ALA A 51 -26.74 1.23 -6.17
N PRO A 52 -27.80 0.40 -6.35
CA PRO A 52 -28.61 -0.09 -5.25
C PRO A 52 -27.73 -0.71 -4.15
N LEU A 53 -28.12 -0.53 -2.87
CA LEU A 53 -27.29 -0.92 -1.72
C LEU A 53 -26.83 -2.38 -1.77
N ALA A 54 -27.74 -3.31 -2.07
CA ALA A 54 -27.44 -4.73 -2.19
C ALA A 54 -26.66 -5.13 -3.46
N GLN A 55 -26.52 -4.22 -4.42
CA GLN A 55 -25.88 -4.45 -5.72
C GLN A 55 -24.60 -3.63 -5.90
N GLY A 56 -23.88 -3.35 -4.80
CA GLY A 56 -22.62 -2.60 -4.80
C GLY A 56 -22.70 -1.21 -4.18
N GLY A 57 -23.90 -0.70 -3.86
CA GLY A 57 -24.04 0.57 -3.14
C GLY A 57 -23.42 0.55 -1.74
N ILE A 58 -23.49 -0.59 -1.03
CA ILE A 58 -22.79 -0.76 0.25
C ILE A 58 -21.27 -0.65 0.06
N TRP A 59 -20.71 -1.28 -0.98
CA TRP A 59 -19.29 -1.16 -1.30
C TRP A 59 -18.91 0.31 -1.53
N GLN A 60 -19.71 1.07 -2.30
CA GLN A 60 -19.45 2.49 -2.56
C GLN A 60 -19.42 3.32 -1.27
N LEU A 61 -20.37 3.10 -0.37
CA LEU A 61 -20.41 3.79 0.93
C LEU A 61 -19.26 3.38 1.84
N VAL A 62 -18.88 2.10 1.85
CA VAL A 62 -17.71 1.61 2.58
C VAL A 62 -16.43 2.24 2.03
N THR A 63 -16.28 2.37 0.71
CA THR A 63 -15.14 3.06 0.07
C THR A 63 -15.06 4.51 0.56
N VAL A 64 -16.17 5.24 0.57
CA VAL A 64 -16.22 6.63 1.08
C VAL A 64 -15.81 6.68 2.56
N CYS A 65 -16.35 5.77 3.39
CA CYS A 65 -16.01 5.70 4.82
C CYS A 65 -14.53 5.36 5.04
N ALA A 66 -13.99 4.38 4.33
CA ALA A 66 -12.60 4.00 4.42
C ALA A 66 -11.67 5.16 4.03
N THR A 67 -11.92 5.80 2.88
CA THR A 67 -11.16 6.97 2.42
C THR A 67 -11.24 8.12 3.43
N GLY A 68 -12.44 8.45 3.92
CA GLY A 68 -12.63 9.49 4.94
C GLY A 68 -11.88 9.19 6.25
N SER A 69 -11.97 7.94 6.72
CA SER A 69 -11.26 7.46 7.91
C SER A 69 -9.75 7.57 7.76
N PHE A 70 -9.20 7.16 6.61
CA PHE A 70 -7.77 7.22 6.33
C PHE A 70 -7.25 8.66 6.26
N PHE A 71 -7.93 9.56 5.54
CA PHE A 71 -7.52 10.97 5.51
C PHE A 71 -7.62 11.64 6.87
N ALA A 72 -8.70 11.38 7.63
CA ALA A 72 -8.81 11.86 9.00
C ALA A 72 -7.68 11.31 9.88
N TRP A 73 -7.29 10.04 9.73
CA TRP A 73 -6.19 9.46 10.49
C TRP A 73 -4.84 10.11 10.17
N ALA A 74 -4.59 10.44 8.90
CA ALA A 74 -3.40 11.19 8.50
C ALA A 74 -3.37 12.59 9.14
N LEU A 75 -4.49 13.32 9.10
CA LEU A 75 -4.59 14.67 9.67
C LEU A 75 -4.53 14.67 11.19
N ARG A 76 -5.05 13.62 11.85
CA ARG A 76 -4.85 13.39 13.29
C ARG A 76 -3.38 13.23 13.63
N GLN A 77 -2.60 12.51 12.82
CA GLN A 77 -1.15 12.38 13.02
C GLN A 77 -0.44 13.73 12.83
N VAL A 78 -0.89 14.58 11.91
CA VAL A 78 -0.37 15.96 11.75
C VAL A 78 -0.59 16.79 13.01
N GLU A 79 -1.79 16.76 13.62
CA GLU A 79 -2.04 17.45 14.89
C GLU A 79 -1.14 16.97 16.03
N ILE A 80 -0.90 15.65 16.10
CA ILE A 80 0.00 15.05 17.09
C ILE A 80 1.44 15.53 16.86
N SER A 81 1.95 15.47 15.62
CA SER A 81 3.28 15.98 15.28
C SER A 81 3.46 17.44 15.66
N ARG A 82 2.47 18.31 15.37
CA ARG A 82 2.47 19.73 15.77
C ARG A 82 2.58 19.89 17.28
N LYS A 83 1.76 19.15 18.03
CA LYS A 83 1.69 19.24 19.48
C LYS A 83 2.99 18.79 20.16
N LEU A 84 3.69 17.82 19.56
CA LEU A 84 4.96 17.30 20.06
C LEU A 84 6.20 18.03 19.50
N GLY A 85 6.02 19.03 18.62
CA GLY A 85 7.16 19.72 17.98
C GLY A 85 7.99 18.82 17.05
N MET A 86 7.39 17.77 16.49
CA MET A 86 8.03 16.81 15.58
C MET A 86 7.75 17.14 14.11
N GLY A 87 8.60 16.65 13.20
CA GLY A 87 8.32 16.73 11.76
C GLY A 87 7.14 15.86 11.30
N TYR A 88 6.67 16.12 10.07
CA TYR A 88 5.50 15.45 9.47
C TYR A 88 5.82 14.19 8.65
N HIS A 89 7.00 13.60 8.84
CA HIS A 89 7.46 12.44 8.06
C HIS A 89 6.49 11.25 8.15
N VAL A 90 5.94 10.97 9.35
CA VAL A 90 5.02 9.85 9.58
C VAL A 90 3.68 10.02 8.85
N PRO A 91 2.92 11.14 9.02
CA PRO A 91 1.69 11.33 8.26
C PRO A 91 1.91 11.40 6.74
N PHE A 92 3.05 11.95 6.29
CA PHE A 92 3.40 11.93 4.86
C PHE A 92 3.63 10.51 4.34
N ALA A 93 4.38 9.70 5.09
CA ALA A 93 4.64 8.31 4.73
C ALA A 93 3.35 7.49 4.67
N TYR A 94 2.47 7.66 5.65
CA TYR A 94 1.14 7.04 5.65
C TYR A 94 0.30 7.48 4.44
N GLY A 95 0.43 8.73 4.00
CA GLY A 95 -0.23 9.24 2.79
C GLY A 95 0.08 8.44 1.52
N VAL A 96 1.26 7.82 1.40
CA VAL A 96 1.59 6.95 0.25
C VAL A 96 0.80 5.64 0.28
N ALA A 97 0.52 5.10 1.47
CA ALA A 97 -0.37 3.93 1.60
C ALA A 97 -1.83 4.28 1.26
N VAL A 98 -2.30 5.46 1.71
CA VAL A 98 -3.63 5.96 1.34
C VAL A 98 -3.73 6.16 -0.17
N PHE A 99 -2.69 6.73 -0.79
CA PHE A 99 -2.61 6.88 -2.25
C PHE A 99 -2.68 5.53 -2.97
N ALA A 100 -1.98 4.50 -2.51
CA ALA A 100 -2.05 3.16 -3.10
C ALA A 100 -3.48 2.57 -3.03
N TYR A 101 -4.15 2.70 -1.88
CA TYR A 101 -5.55 2.29 -1.74
C TYR A 101 -6.49 3.05 -2.69
N VAL A 102 -6.44 4.39 -2.67
CA VAL A 102 -7.24 5.27 -3.53
C VAL A 102 -6.98 4.99 -5.02
N SER A 103 -5.75 4.61 -5.37
CA SER A 103 -5.41 4.24 -6.75
C SER A 103 -6.20 3.03 -7.25
N LEU A 104 -6.43 2.05 -6.38
CA LEU A 104 -7.12 0.80 -6.70
C LEU A 104 -8.64 0.95 -6.78
N VAL A 105 -9.25 1.70 -5.87
CA VAL A 105 -10.71 1.76 -5.71
C VAL A 105 -11.35 3.05 -6.22
N ILE A 106 -10.55 4.08 -6.50
CA ILE A 106 -11.05 5.38 -7.00
C ILE A 106 -10.40 5.74 -8.33
N ILE A 107 -9.07 5.96 -8.36
CA ILE A 107 -8.41 6.54 -9.55
C ILE A 107 -8.51 5.60 -10.75
N ARG A 108 -8.06 4.35 -10.63
CA ARG A 108 -8.12 3.39 -11.73
C ARG A 108 -9.56 3.10 -12.18
N PRO A 109 -10.53 2.86 -11.27
CA PRO A 109 -11.94 2.72 -11.66
C PRO A 109 -12.50 3.92 -12.44
N ILE A 110 -12.17 5.16 -12.03
CA ILE A 110 -12.54 6.37 -12.77
C ILE A 110 -11.92 6.37 -14.18
N LEU A 111 -10.62 6.06 -14.28
CA LEU A 111 -9.92 6.02 -15.56
C LEU A 111 -10.46 4.93 -16.51
N LEU A 112 -11.05 3.88 -15.97
CA LEU A 112 -11.69 2.80 -16.72
C LEU A 112 -13.21 2.99 -16.90
N GLY A 113 -13.79 4.05 -16.32
CA GLY A 113 -15.20 4.40 -16.48
C GLY A 113 -16.19 3.56 -15.65
N GLY A 114 -15.73 2.83 -14.63
CA GLY A 114 -16.63 1.98 -13.84
C GLY A 114 -16.11 1.58 -12.46
N TRP A 115 -16.96 1.71 -11.43
CA TRP A 115 -16.62 1.30 -10.06
C TRP A 115 -16.37 -0.21 -9.92
N GLY A 116 -16.97 -1.02 -10.80
CA GLY A 116 -16.75 -2.48 -10.88
C GLY A 116 -15.31 -2.91 -11.12
N HIS A 117 -14.41 -1.99 -11.48
CA HIS A 117 -12.98 -2.26 -11.57
C HIS A 117 -12.24 -2.20 -10.22
N GLY A 118 -12.87 -1.70 -9.16
CA GLY A 118 -12.32 -1.73 -7.79
C GLY A 118 -12.25 -3.16 -7.25
N PHE A 119 -11.42 -3.38 -6.23
CA PHE A 119 -11.35 -4.70 -5.58
C PHE A 119 -12.49 -4.87 -4.56
N PRO A 120 -12.98 -6.11 -4.35
CA PRO A 120 -14.01 -6.38 -3.35
C PRO A 120 -13.45 -6.39 -1.92
N TYR A 121 -14.28 -6.01 -0.94
CA TYR A 121 -13.92 -6.12 0.47
C TYR A 121 -14.26 -7.51 1.01
N GLY A 122 -13.29 -8.41 0.96
CA GLY A 122 -13.35 -9.75 1.55
C GLY A 122 -11.95 -10.37 1.66
N ILE A 123 -11.74 -11.23 2.67
CA ILE A 123 -10.40 -11.74 2.98
C ILE A 123 -9.85 -12.61 1.83
N LEU A 124 -10.65 -13.50 1.26
CA LEU A 124 -10.23 -14.31 0.11
C LEU A 124 -10.60 -13.67 -1.23
N SER A 125 -11.77 -13.02 -1.32
CA SER A 125 -12.25 -12.46 -2.59
C SER A 125 -11.37 -11.34 -3.15
N HIS A 126 -10.67 -10.57 -2.31
CA HIS A 126 -9.70 -9.59 -2.83
C HIS A 126 -8.48 -10.27 -3.48
N LEU A 127 -8.09 -11.48 -3.04
CA LEU A 127 -7.01 -12.25 -3.66
C LEU A 127 -7.44 -12.79 -5.02
N ASP A 128 -8.70 -13.21 -5.16
CA ASP A 128 -9.27 -13.60 -6.45
C ASP A 128 -9.25 -12.41 -7.43
N TRP A 129 -9.58 -11.21 -6.96
CA TRP A 129 -9.46 -10.00 -7.76
C TRP A 129 -8.01 -9.73 -8.18
N VAL A 130 -7.04 -9.83 -7.26
CA VAL A 130 -5.60 -9.63 -7.57
C VAL A 130 -5.16 -10.63 -8.64
N SER A 131 -5.52 -11.90 -8.49
CA SER A 131 -5.20 -12.96 -9.45
C SER A 131 -5.78 -12.66 -10.82
N ASN A 132 -7.09 -12.41 -10.90
CA ASN A 132 -7.80 -12.16 -12.15
C ASN A 132 -7.28 -10.91 -12.86
N VAL A 133 -7.07 -9.81 -12.14
CA VAL A 133 -6.51 -8.58 -12.72
C VAL A 133 -5.08 -8.81 -13.20
N GLY A 134 -4.27 -9.61 -12.51
CA GLY A 134 -2.94 -9.99 -12.97
C GLY A 134 -2.98 -10.75 -14.31
N TYR A 135 -3.87 -11.73 -14.44
CA TYR A 135 -4.00 -12.56 -15.63
C TYR A 135 -4.70 -11.87 -16.81
N GLN A 136 -5.48 -10.81 -16.59
CA GLN A 136 -6.02 -9.97 -17.67
C GLN A 136 -4.93 -9.40 -18.59
N TYR A 137 -3.70 -9.24 -18.08
CA TYR A 137 -2.54 -8.76 -18.82
C TYR A 137 -1.49 -9.86 -19.04
N LEU A 138 -1.96 -11.12 -19.12
CA LEU A 138 -1.17 -12.36 -19.25
C LEU A 138 -0.25 -12.60 -18.05
N HIS A 139 0.92 -11.95 -18.02
CA HIS A 139 1.91 -12.11 -16.96
C HIS A 139 2.26 -10.76 -16.36
N PHE A 140 1.59 -10.42 -15.25
CA PHE A 140 1.81 -9.15 -14.53
C PHE A 140 3.25 -8.98 -14.00
N HIS A 141 4.01 -10.06 -13.89
CA HIS A 141 5.45 -10.01 -13.59
C HIS A 141 6.27 -9.20 -14.60
N TYR A 142 5.80 -9.05 -15.84
CA TYR A 142 6.47 -8.25 -16.88
C TYR A 142 6.08 -6.78 -16.86
N ASN A 143 5.18 -6.35 -15.97
CA ASN A 143 4.87 -4.93 -15.81
C ASN A 143 6.11 -4.21 -15.24
N PRO A 144 6.70 -3.24 -15.96
CA PRO A 144 7.96 -2.61 -15.54
C PRO A 144 7.84 -1.88 -14.21
N ALA A 145 6.71 -1.22 -13.93
CA ALA A 145 6.48 -0.56 -12.65
C ALA A 145 6.27 -1.57 -11.51
N HIS A 146 5.66 -2.73 -11.80
CA HIS A 146 5.53 -3.82 -10.83
C HIS A 146 6.89 -4.44 -10.48
N MET A 147 7.78 -4.62 -11.46
CA MET A 147 9.16 -5.08 -11.22
C MET A 147 9.93 -4.12 -10.29
N ILE A 148 9.78 -2.80 -10.53
CA ILE A 148 10.37 -1.78 -9.66
C ILE A 148 9.76 -1.83 -8.25
N ALA A 149 8.43 -1.93 -8.13
CA ALA A 149 7.75 -2.03 -6.85
C ALA A 149 8.22 -3.24 -6.03
N ILE A 150 8.29 -4.43 -6.64
CA ILE A 150 8.80 -5.66 -6.01
C ILE A 150 10.25 -5.48 -5.56
N THR A 151 11.09 -4.86 -6.41
CA THR A 151 12.49 -4.59 -6.06
C THR A 151 12.56 -3.73 -4.79
N PHE A 152 11.78 -2.66 -4.71
CA PHE A 152 11.69 -1.84 -3.49
C PHE A 152 11.18 -2.63 -2.28
N PHE A 153 10.17 -3.49 -2.43
CA PHE A 153 9.69 -4.34 -1.31
C PHE A 153 10.77 -5.27 -0.77
N PHE A 154 11.48 -5.98 -1.67
CA PHE A 154 12.55 -6.89 -1.29
C PHE A 154 13.72 -6.14 -0.64
N THR A 155 14.16 -5.03 -1.25
CA THR A 155 15.24 -4.21 -0.69
C THR A 155 14.85 -3.57 0.64
N CYS A 156 13.59 -3.13 0.80
CA CYS A 156 13.09 -2.59 2.08
C CYS A 156 13.15 -3.65 3.18
N THR A 157 12.72 -4.88 2.88
CA THR A 157 12.74 -5.99 3.84
C THR A 157 14.16 -6.37 4.23
N LEU A 158 15.07 -6.43 3.26
CA LEU A 158 16.49 -6.65 3.50
C LEU A 158 17.09 -5.55 4.39
N ALA A 159 16.89 -4.28 4.02
CA ALA A 159 17.42 -3.15 4.75
C ALA A 159 16.87 -3.06 6.18
N LEU A 160 15.57 -3.32 6.38
CA LEU A 160 14.95 -3.39 7.70
C LEU A 160 15.57 -4.49 8.57
N SER A 161 15.81 -5.67 7.98
CA SER A 161 16.41 -6.81 8.68
C SER A 161 17.86 -6.52 9.09
N MET A 162 18.64 -5.91 8.19
CA MET A 162 20.00 -5.47 8.49
C MET A 162 20.05 -4.35 9.53
N HIS A 163 19.11 -3.40 9.45
CA HIS A 163 19.03 -2.30 10.42
C HIS A 163 18.63 -2.79 11.81
N GLY A 164 17.60 -3.61 11.92
CA GLY A 164 17.17 -4.17 13.21
C GLY A 164 18.26 -5.03 13.82
N SER A 165 18.92 -5.88 13.01
CA SER A 165 19.97 -6.76 13.51
C SER A 165 21.21 -6.01 14.00
N ILE A 166 21.66 -4.95 13.30
CA ILE A 166 22.81 -4.19 13.77
C ILE A 166 22.52 -3.50 15.10
N ILE A 167 21.37 -2.84 15.25
CA ILE A 167 20.98 -2.17 16.49
C ILE A 167 20.93 -3.17 17.64
N LEU A 168 20.27 -4.32 17.44
CA LEU A 168 20.19 -5.36 18.46
C LEU A 168 21.58 -5.91 18.82
N SER A 169 22.46 -6.11 17.85
CA SER A 169 23.81 -6.63 18.11
C SER A 169 24.70 -5.67 18.89
N VAL A 170 24.54 -4.35 18.70
CA VAL A 170 25.32 -3.35 19.43
C VAL A 170 24.78 -3.12 20.84
N THR A 171 23.46 -3.20 21.03
CA THR A 171 22.84 -3.05 22.35
C THR A 171 22.82 -4.33 23.17
N ASN A 172 22.94 -5.50 22.53
CA ASN A 172 22.94 -6.83 23.17
C ASN A 172 24.20 -7.62 22.79
N PRO A 173 25.39 -7.18 23.22
CA PRO A 173 26.62 -7.90 22.94
C PRO A 173 26.69 -9.21 23.74
N LYS A 174 27.74 -10.01 23.51
CA LYS A 174 27.99 -11.24 24.29
C LYS A 174 27.99 -10.93 25.80
N LYS A 175 27.49 -11.88 26.60
CA LYS A 175 27.41 -11.76 28.06
C LYS A 175 28.75 -11.29 28.66
N GLY A 176 28.68 -10.29 29.53
CA GLY A 176 29.85 -9.69 30.18
C GLY A 176 30.57 -8.64 29.34
N GLN A 177 30.15 -8.36 28.10
CA GLN A 177 30.69 -7.27 27.30
C GLN A 177 29.87 -5.99 27.44
N PRO A 178 30.51 -4.81 27.37
CA PRO A 178 29.79 -3.53 27.34
C PRO A 178 29.05 -3.34 26.01
N VAL A 179 27.94 -2.60 26.06
CA VAL A 179 27.18 -2.09 24.91
C VAL A 179 28.15 -1.40 23.93
N LYS A 180 27.98 -1.68 22.64
CA LYS A 180 28.84 -1.13 21.58
C LYS A 180 28.39 0.28 21.19
N THR A 181 29.20 0.94 20.38
CA THR A 181 29.00 2.34 19.96
C THR A 181 28.64 2.45 18.49
N SER A 182 28.25 3.64 18.06
CA SER A 182 28.02 3.97 16.65
C SER A 182 29.21 3.66 15.74
N GLU A 183 30.45 3.74 16.24
CA GLU A 183 31.62 3.35 15.47
C GLU A 183 31.66 1.85 15.17
N HIS A 184 31.15 1.01 16.08
CA HIS A 184 31.06 -0.42 15.83
C HIS A 184 30.02 -0.74 14.75
N GLU A 185 28.91 0.00 14.70
CA GLU A 185 27.92 -0.12 13.61
C GLU A 185 28.57 0.17 12.26
N ASN A 186 29.34 1.26 12.17
CA ASN A 186 30.02 1.66 10.95
C ASN A 186 31.12 0.68 10.54
N THR A 187 31.97 0.26 11.48
CA THR A 187 33.04 -0.70 11.22
C THR A 187 32.46 -2.02 10.72
N TYR A 188 31.39 -2.53 11.32
CA TYR A 188 30.77 -3.78 10.89
C TYR A 188 30.37 -3.76 9.40
N PHE A 189 29.65 -2.73 8.95
CA PHE A 189 29.24 -2.65 7.54
C PHE A 189 30.40 -2.30 6.59
N ARG A 190 31.39 -1.53 7.04
CA ARG A 190 32.61 -1.28 6.26
C ARG A 190 33.43 -2.55 6.06
N ASP A 191 33.55 -3.37 7.10
CA ASP A 191 34.26 -4.65 7.01
C ASP A 191 33.51 -5.64 6.12
N LEU A 192 32.18 -5.67 6.20
CA LEU A 192 31.34 -6.61 5.44
C LEU A 192 31.15 -6.22 3.96
N LEU A 193 30.91 -4.94 3.68
CA LEU A 193 30.43 -4.44 2.38
C LEU A 193 31.33 -3.33 1.79
N GLY A 194 32.35 -2.88 2.51
CA GLY A 194 33.18 -1.73 2.12
C GLY A 194 32.51 -0.37 2.31
N TYR A 195 31.28 -0.32 2.85
CA TYR A 195 30.51 0.92 2.99
C TYR A 195 29.56 0.87 4.19
N SER A 196 29.43 2.00 4.89
CA SER A 196 28.37 2.22 5.89
C SER A 196 27.59 3.49 5.55
N ILE A 197 26.27 3.37 5.46
CA ILE A 197 25.36 4.49 5.20
C ILE A 197 25.16 5.40 6.44
N GLY A 198 25.55 4.93 7.62
CA GLY A 198 25.43 5.64 8.89
C GLY A 198 24.00 5.67 9.46
N ALA A 199 23.90 6.05 10.74
CA ALA A 199 22.67 5.94 11.53
C ALA A 199 21.50 6.76 10.97
N VAL A 200 21.69 8.04 10.62
CA VAL A 200 20.60 8.83 10.02
C VAL A 200 20.29 8.38 8.58
N GLY A 201 21.32 7.96 7.85
CA GLY A 201 21.21 7.51 6.46
C GLY A 201 20.30 6.30 6.32
N ILE A 202 20.42 5.29 7.19
CA ILE A 202 19.60 4.08 7.12
C ILE A 202 18.10 4.36 7.37
N HIS A 203 17.76 5.31 8.25
CA HIS A 203 16.36 5.71 8.47
C HIS A 203 15.76 6.41 7.24
N ARG A 204 16.55 7.28 6.59
CA ARG A 204 16.13 7.95 5.34
C ARG A 204 16.00 6.98 4.18
N LEU A 205 16.97 6.06 4.04
CA LEU A 205 16.92 5.01 3.03
C LEU A 205 15.72 4.09 3.25
N GLY A 206 15.50 3.62 4.48
CA GLY A 206 14.35 2.77 4.82
C GLY A 206 13.01 3.44 4.46
N LEU A 207 12.87 4.74 4.78
CA LEU A 207 11.72 5.52 4.35
C LEU A 207 11.61 5.57 2.82
N ALA A 208 12.66 5.95 2.11
CA ALA A 208 12.65 6.06 0.65
C ALA A 208 12.29 4.72 -0.03
N LEU A 209 12.82 3.60 0.46
CA LEU A 209 12.52 2.26 -0.04
C LEU A 209 11.04 1.90 0.17
N ALA A 210 10.51 2.14 1.37
CA ALA A 210 9.11 1.87 1.68
C ALA A 210 8.14 2.73 0.86
N LEU A 211 8.43 4.03 0.70
CA LEU A 211 7.63 4.93 -0.13
C LEU A 211 7.72 4.55 -1.61
N GLY A 212 8.90 4.17 -2.09
CA GLY A 212 9.10 3.67 -3.45
C GLY A 212 8.24 2.45 -3.73
N ALA A 213 8.21 1.48 -2.81
CA ALA A 213 7.37 0.28 -2.94
C ALA A 213 5.88 0.62 -3.09
N GLY A 214 5.34 1.47 -2.20
CA GLY A 214 3.94 1.89 -2.26
C GLY A 214 3.61 2.72 -3.51
N PHE A 215 4.49 3.66 -3.88
CA PHE A 215 4.31 4.52 -5.05
C PHE A 215 4.30 3.73 -6.35
N PHE A 216 5.31 2.87 -6.59
CA PHE A 216 5.37 2.09 -7.82
C PHE A 216 4.28 1.01 -7.89
N SER A 217 3.76 0.54 -6.75
CA SER A 217 2.56 -0.32 -6.71
C SER A 217 1.31 0.41 -7.21
N ALA A 218 1.15 1.69 -6.86
CA ALA A 218 0.07 2.51 -7.39
C ALA A 218 0.25 2.77 -8.90
N VAL A 219 1.47 3.10 -9.32
CA VAL A 219 1.78 3.33 -10.75
C VAL A 219 1.48 2.09 -11.57
N CYS A 220 1.92 0.90 -11.15
CA CYS A 220 1.79 -0.32 -11.94
C CYS A 220 0.34 -0.69 -12.22
N ILE A 221 -0.57 -0.43 -11.28
CA ILE A 221 -1.99 -0.71 -11.46
C ILE A 221 -2.69 0.39 -12.26
N ILE A 222 -2.35 1.66 -12.05
CA ILE A 222 -2.93 2.80 -12.78
C ILE A 222 -2.66 2.70 -14.28
N ILE A 223 -1.46 2.28 -14.69
CA ILE A 223 -1.13 2.14 -16.11
C ILE A 223 -1.73 0.88 -16.76
N SER A 224 -2.15 -0.11 -15.94
CA SER A 224 -2.75 -1.38 -16.41
C SER A 224 -4.22 -1.19 -16.75
N GLY A 225 -4.51 -1.02 -18.03
CA GLY A 225 -5.83 -0.75 -18.59
C GLY A 225 -5.90 0.65 -19.21
N PRO A 226 -5.82 1.72 -18.41
CA PRO A 226 -5.89 3.09 -18.92
C PRO A 226 -4.79 3.47 -19.92
N VAL A 227 -3.56 2.97 -19.75
CA VAL A 227 -2.41 3.32 -20.61
C VAL A 227 -1.98 2.14 -21.47
N TRP A 228 -1.99 0.92 -20.91
CA TRP A 228 -1.60 -0.31 -21.60
C TRP A 228 -2.70 -1.35 -21.49
N THR A 229 -3.19 -1.85 -22.62
CA THR A 229 -4.32 -2.79 -22.70
C THR A 229 -3.92 -4.20 -23.13
N LYS A 230 -2.66 -4.41 -23.55
CA LYS A 230 -2.15 -5.71 -24.02
C LYS A 230 -1.45 -6.48 -22.89
N GLY A 231 -0.98 -7.69 -23.19
CA GLY A 231 -0.12 -8.43 -22.27
C GLY A 231 1.14 -7.64 -21.90
N TRP A 232 1.55 -7.65 -20.64
CA TRP A 232 2.77 -6.98 -20.19
C TRP A 232 4.06 -7.49 -20.84
N PRO A 233 4.21 -8.78 -21.22
CA PRO A 233 5.39 -9.23 -21.97
C PRO A 233 5.60 -8.48 -23.29
N GLU A 234 4.51 -8.13 -24.01
CA GLU A 234 4.58 -7.41 -25.28
C GLU A 234 5.09 -5.98 -25.12
N TRP A 235 4.95 -5.38 -23.92
CA TRP A 235 5.49 -4.06 -23.65
C TRP A 235 6.99 -3.99 -23.99
N TRP A 236 7.76 -5.05 -23.69
CA TRP A 236 9.20 -5.10 -23.92
C TRP A 236 9.61 -5.22 -25.39
N SER A 237 8.65 -5.38 -26.31
CA SER A 237 8.92 -5.41 -27.74
C SER A 237 9.47 -4.09 -28.29
N TRP A 238 9.27 -2.96 -27.62
CA TRP A 238 9.90 -1.69 -28.04
C TRP A 238 11.43 -1.79 -27.97
N TRP A 239 11.96 -2.46 -26.94
CA TRP A 239 13.39 -2.71 -26.80
C TRP A 239 13.81 -3.78 -27.80
N LEU A 240 13.16 -4.95 -27.78
CA LEU A 240 13.55 -6.07 -28.66
C LEU A 240 13.59 -5.70 -30.15
N ASN A 241 12.75 -4.77 -30.61
CA ASN A 241 12.69 -4.35 -32.00
C ASN A 241 13.45 -3.05 -32.30
N LEU A 242 14.36 -2.60 -31.44
CA LEU A 242 15.19 -1.42 -31.74
C LEU A 242 16.01 -1.63 -33.02
N PRO A 243 16.03 -0.66 -33.96
CA PRO A 243 16.70 -0.84 -35.25
C PRO A 243 18.20 -1.13 -35.21
N ILE A 244 18.89 -0.84 -34.10
CA ILE A 244 20.34 -1.01 -33.97
C ILE A 244 20.77 -2.49 -33.82
N TRP A 245 19.88 -3.38 -33.41
CA TRP A 245 20.16 -4.82 -33.27
C TRP A 245 19.17 -5.72 -34.02
N ARG A 246 18.29 -5.13 -34.83
CA ARG A 246 17.36 -5.87 -35.68
C ARG A 246 17.96 -6.13 -37.07
#